data_AF-A0A4U7DXN7-F1
#
_entry.id   AF-A0A4U7DXN7-F1
#
_cell.length_a   1.000
_cell.length_b   1.000
_cell.length_c   1.000
_cell.angle_alpha   90.00
_cell.angle_beta   90.00
_cell.angle_gamma   90.00
#
_symmetry.space_group_name_H-M   'P 1'
#
loop_
_entity.id
_entity.type
_entity.pdbx_description
1 polymer ?
#
loop_
_entity_poly.entity_id
_entity_poly.type
_entity_poly.pdbx_seq_one_letter_code
_entity_poly.pdbx_strand_id
1 'polypeptide(L)'
;MPHDPLSPSEALRTRAGTVLGAVSLFVFVYSLLIVGQILLGVIAVAVLSVGPYLSYRVFAALDSLADAAQRIAAAREREADEGGSRFDRPVDRSDSASRKPSAERPTERER
;
A
#
# COMPACT_ATOMS: atom_id res chain seq x y z
N MET A 1 29.17 39.68 52.71
CA MET A 1 27.88 40.31 52.35
C MET A 1 27.13 39.33 51.46
N PRO A 2 25.92 38.88 51.83
CA PRO A 2 25.10 38.06 50.96
C PRO A 2 24.69 38.90 49.74
N HIS A 3 25.06 38.47 48.54
CA HIS A 3 24.55 39.08 47.31
C HIS A 3 23.15 38.53 47.09
N ASP A 4 22.14 39.41 47.09
CA ASP A 4 20.78 39.04 46.73
C ASP A 4 20.71 38.98 45.19
N PRO A 5 20.53 37.80 44.57
CA PRO A 5 20.52 37.69 43.12
C PRO A 5 19.26 38.35 42.55
N LEU A 6 19.42 39.09 41.45
CA LEU A 6 18.29 39.65 40.72
C LEU A 6 17.31 38.54 40.32
N SER A 7 16.02 38.75 40.55
CA SER A 7 15.01 37.85 40.03
C SER A 7 14.99 37.89 38.49
N PRO A 8 14.52 36.84 37.78
CA PRO A 8 14.49 36.83 36.32
C PRO A 8 13.76 38.03 35.71
N SER A 9 12.70 38.47 36.38
CA SER A 9 11.91 39.63 35.95
C SER A 9 12.66 40.96 36.13
N GLU A 10 13.48 41.09 37.16
CA GLU A 10 14.33 42.26 37.40
C GLU A 10 15.54 42.25 36.47
N ALA A 11 16.12 41.08 36.22
CA ALA A 11 17.20 40.91 35.25
C ALA A 11 16.77 41.36 33.85
N LEU A 12 15.58 40.99 33.38
CA LEU A 12 15.05 41.39 32.07
C LEU A 12 14.80 42.90 31.93
N ARG A 13 14.63 43.63 33.03
CA ARG A 13 14.51 45.11 33.01
C ARG A 13 15.85 45.81 32.84
N THR A 14 16.97 45.10 33.03
CA THR A 14 18.30 45.61 32.72
C THR A 14 18.61 45.44 31.23
N ARG A 15 19.39 46.35 30.65
CA ARG A 15 19.82 46.23 29.24
C ARG A 15 20.50 44.88 28.95
N ALA A 16 21.38 44.44 29.87
CA ALA A 16 22.10 43.18 29.72
C ALA A 16 21.15 41.98 29.73
N GLY A 17 20.20 41.93 30.68
CA GLY A 17 19.23 40.85 30.75
C GLY A 17 18.26 40.83 29.56
N THR A 18 17.86 41.99 29.03
CA THR A 18 17.08 42.05 27.79
C THR A 18 17.85 41.46 26.60
N VAL A 19 19.13 41.82 26.44
CA VAL A 19 19.98 41.28 25.36
C VAL A 19 20.16 39.77 25.51
N LEU A 20 20.48 39.29 26.71
CA LEU A 20 20.60 37.86 27.00
C LEU A 20 19.30 37.13 26.70
N GLY A 21 18.16 37.65 27.15
CA GLY A 21 16.84 37.06 26.88
C GLY A 21 16.53 37.00 25.38
N ALA A 22 16.82 38.06 24.63
CA ALA A 22 16.63 38.10 23.18
C ALA A 22 17.53 37.09 22.45
N VAL A 23 18.81 36.99 22.83
CA VAL A 23 19.74 36.00 22.26
C VAL A 23 19.31 34.58 22.61
N SER A 24 18.91 34.31 23.85
CA SER A 24 18.40 32.99 24.26
C SER A 24 17.16 32.60 23.47
N LEU A 25 16.21 33.52 23.29
CA LEU A 25 15.01 33.28 22.49
C LEU A 25 15.38 33.04 21.02
N PHE A 26 16.29 33.83 20.46
CA PHE A 26 16.75 33.67 19.10
C PHE A 26 17.40 32.29 18.87
N VAL A 27 18.33 31.90 19.75
CA VAL A 27 18.99 30.58 19.70
C VAL A 27 17.96 29.46 19.83
N PHE A 28 16.98 29.60 20.72
CA PHE A 28 15.92 28.61 20.90
C PHE A 28 15.08 28.45 19.62
N VAL A 29 14.58 29.55 19.05
CA VAL A 29 13.82 29.54 17.80
C VAL A 29 14.65 28.95 16.66
N TYR A 30 15.91 29.36 16.54
CA TYR A 30 16.81 28.87 15.51
C TYR A 30 17.10 27.37 15.67
N SER A 31 17.22 26.88 16.90
CA SER A 31 17.36 25.45 17.18
C SER A 31 16.13 24.66 16.70
N LEU A 32 14.92 25.16 16.95
CA LEU A 32 13.69 24.52 16.44
C LEU A 32 13.66 24.45 14.92
N LEU A 33 14.12 25.50 14.22
CA LEU A 33 14.23 25.49 12.77
C LEU A 33 15.20 24.41 12.27
N ILE A 34 16.36 24.25 12.93
CA ILE A 34 17.32 23.19 12.59
C ILE A 34 16.71 21.81 12.82
N VAL A 35 16.05 21.58 13.95
CA VAL A 35 15.38 20.31 14.25
C VAL A 35 14.32 20.02 13.19
N GLY A 36 13.51 21.02 12.82
CA GLY A 36 12.51 20.91 11.77
C GLY A 36 13.13 20.56 10.41
N GLN A 37 14.23 21.21 10.04
CA GLN A 37 14.94 20.95 8.79
C GLN A 37 15.51 19.52 8.74
N ILE A 38 16.10 19.05 9.85
CA ILE A 38 16.61 17.68 9.95
C ILE A 38 15.46 16.68 9.83
N LEU A 39 14.37 16.90 10.57
CA LEU A 39 13.19 16.03 10.51
C LEU A 39 12.60 15.98 9.11
N LEU A 40 12.48 17.13 8.44
CA LEU A 40 12.03 17.22 7.05
C LEU A 40 12.95 16.43 6.12
N GLY A 41 14.27 16.54 6.29
CA GLY A 41 15.25 15.77 5.54
C GLY A 41 15.09 14.26 5.74
N VAL A 42 14.90 13.81 6.98
CA VAL A 42 14.64 12.40 7.30
C VAL A 42 13.35 11.91 6.65
N ILE A 43 12.26 12.66 6.76
CA ILE A 43 10.98 12.33 6.14
C ILE A 43 11.13 12.25 4.62
N ALA A 44 11.79 13.24 4.00
CA ALA A 44 12.01 13.26 2.57
C ALA A 44 12.79 12.02 2.11
N VAL A 45 13.90 11.68 2.77
CA VAL A 45 14.67 10.48 2.47
C VAL A 45 13.84 9.21 2.65
N ALA A 46 13.10 9.08 3.75
CA ALA A 46 12.24 7.92 4.00
C ALA A 46 11.15 7.77 2.94
N VAL A 47 10.45 8.85 2.59
CA VAL A 47 9.41 8.84 1.56
C VAL A 47 10.00 8.55 0.18
N LEU A 48 11.12 9.17 -0.20
CA LEU A 48 11.74 8.98 -1.50
C LEU A 48 12.36 7.59 -1.68
N SER A 49 12.89 6.99 -0.61
CA SER A 49 13.50 5.66 -0.66
C SER A 49 12.46 4.53 -0.54
N VAL A 50 11.59 4.61 0.45
CA VAL A 50 10.63 3.53 0.78
C VAL A 50 9.30 3.72 0.05
N GLY A 51 8.90 4.97 -0.18
CA GLY A 51 7.59 5.31 -0.77
C GLY A 51 7.34 4.65 -2.13
N PRO A 52 8.25 4.72 -3.11
CA PRO A 52 8.04 4.05 -4.40
C PRO A 52 7.87 2.54 -4.28
N TYR A 53 8.68 1.90 -3.43
CA TYR A 53 8.61 0.46 -3.21
C TYR A 53 7.29 0.04 -2.55
N LEU A 54 6.89 0.73 -1.48
CA LEU A 54 5.60 0.47 -0.83
C LEU A 54 4.43 0.73 -1.77
N SER A 55 4.47 1.84 -2.52
CA SER A 55 3.43 2.18 -3.49
C SER A 55 3.29 1.07 -4.53
N TYR A 56 4.41 0.66 -5.14
CA TYR A 56 4.42 -0.45 -6.08
C TYR A 56 3.83 -1.72 -5.47
N ARG A 57 4.23 -2.07 -4.24
CA ARG A 57 3.75 -3.29 -3.59
C ARG A 57 2.26 -3.24 -3.27
N VAL A 58 1.75 -2.08 -2.87
CA VAL A 58 0.31 -1.87 -2.62
C VAL A 58 -0.47 -2.00 -3.94
N PHE A 59 -0.03 -1.34 -5.01
CA PHE A 59 -0.69 -1.47 -6.31
C PHE A 59 -0.68 -2.90 -6.83
N ALA A 60 0.44 -3.62 -6.72
CA ALA A 60 0.51 -5.03 -7.10
C ALA A 60 -0.42 -5.92 -6.26
N ALA A 61 -0.56 -5.63 -4.96
CA ALA A 61 -1.51 -6.35 -4.11
C ALA A 61 -2.97 -6.07 -4.53
N LEU A 62 -3.30 -4.81 -4.83
CA LEU A 62 -4.63 -4.43 -5.32
C LEU A 62 -4.95 -5.07 -6.67
N ASP A 63 -3.97 -5.14 -7.56
CA ASP A 63 -4.10 -5.81 -8.86
C ASP A 63 -4.40 -7.30 -8.69
N SER A 64 -3.65 -7.99 -7.82
CA SER A 64 -3.90 -9.41 -7.50
C SER A 64 -5.28 -9.65 -6.87
N LEU A 65 -5.80 -8.66 -6.14
CA LEU A 65 -7.12 -8.72 -5.52
C LEU A 65 -8.22 -8.58 -6.58
N ALA A 66 -8.03 -7.68 -7.55
CA ALA A 66 -8.94 -7.53 -8.68
C ALA A 66 -8.99 -8.80 -9.53
N ASP A 67 -7.83 -9.40 -9.83
CA ASP A 67 -7.74 -10.67 -10.56
C ASP A 67 -8.49 -11.81 -9.84
N ALA A 68 -8.36 -11.89 -8.51
CA ALA A 68 -9.08 -12.87 -7.72
C ALA A 68 -10.61 -12.65 -7.80
N ALA A 69 -11.05 -11.38 -7.73
CA ALA A 69 -12.47 -11.04 -7.86
C ALA A 69 -13.02 -11.41 -9.25
N GLN A 70 -12.27 -11.15 -10.32
CA GLN A 70 -12.65 -11.55 -11.68
C GLN A 70 -12.76 -13.07 -11.83
N ARG A 71 -11.85 -13.82 -11.22
CA ARG A 71 -11.89 -15.30 -11.23
C ARG A 71 -13.12 -15.84 -10.53
N ILE A 72 -13.50 -15.24 -9.39
CA ILE A 72 -14.71 -15.60 -8.66
C ILE A 72 -15.95 -15.31 -9.53
N ALA A 73 -16.02 -14.14 -10.16
CA ALA A 73 -17.12 -13.81 -11.07
C ALA A 73 -17.24 -14.82 -12.23
N ALA A 74 -16.12 -15.15 -12.88
CA ALA A 74 -16.10 -16.13 -13.96
C ALA A 74 -16.47 -17.55 -13.51
N ALA A 75 -16.15 -17.95 -12.27
CA ALA A 75 -16.61 -19.22 -11.72
C ALA A 75 -18.13 -19.24 -11.54
N ARG A 76 -18.71 -18.12 -11.06
CA ARG A 76 -20.16 -17.99 -10.86
C ARG A 76 -20.96 -17.95 -12.16
N GLU A 77 -20.40 -17.34 -13.20
CA GLU A 77 -21.01 -17.35 -14.53
C GLU A 77 -21.10 -18.77 -15.09
N ARG A 78 -20.03 -19.58 -14.96
CA ARG A 78 -20.05 -20.99 -15.38
C ARG A 78 -21.08 -21.83 -14.61
N GLU A 79 -21.16 -21.64 -13.28
CA GLU A 79 -22.18 -22.31 -12.45
C GLU A 79 -23.60 -21.95 -12.90
N ALA A 80 -23.84 -20.68 -13.26
CA ALA A 80 -25.13 -20.20 -13.75
C ALA A 80 -25.48 -20.76 -15.14
N ASP A 81 -24.53 -20.79 -16.08
CA ASP A 81 -24.70 -21.34 -17.43
C ASP A 81 -24.93 -22.87 -17.42
N GLU A 82 -24.21 -23.60 -16.57
CA GLU A 82 -24.44 -25.04 -16.36
C GLU A 82 -25.81 -25.32 -15.72
N GLY A 83 -26.23 -24.46 -14.78
CA GLY A 83 -27.55 -24.51 -14.17
C GLY A 83 -28.68 -24.20 -15.17
N GLY A 84 -28.50 -23.21 -16.05
CA GLY A 84 -29.46 -22.81 -17.07
C GLY A 84 -29.57 -23.79 -18.24
N SER A 85 -28.44 -24.31 -18.74
CA SER A 85 -28.42 -25.29 -19.84
C SER A 85 -28.99 -26.66 -19.45
N ARG A 86 -29.02 -27.00 -18.15
CA ARG A 86 -29.69 -28.21 -17.66
C ARG A 86 -31.21 -28.17 -17.83
N PHE A 87 -31.80 -26.97 -17.82
CA PHE A 87 -33.25 -26.76 -18.00
C PHE A 87 -33.65 -26.49 -19.45
N ASP A 88 -32.73 -26.01 -20.30
CA ASP A 88 -33.01 -25.69 -21.71
C ASP A 88 -32.55 -26.77 -22.70
N ARG A 89 -32.13 -27.95 -22.22
CA ARG A 89 -31.82 -29.08 -23.10
C ARG A 89 -33.12 -29.56 -23.73
N PRO A 90 -33.34 -29.39 -25.05
CA PRO A 90 -34.45 -30.05 -25.71
C PRO A 90 -34.20 -31.54 -25.53
N VAL A 91 -35.14 -32.23 -24.90
CA VAL A 91 -35.12 -33.68 -24.86
C VAL A 91 -35.43 -34.14 -26.28
N ASP A 92 -34.41 -34.18 -27.14
CA ASP A 92 -34.45 -34.95 -28.38
C ASP A 92 -34.46 -36.42 -27.97
N ARG A 93 -35.69 -36.85 -27.68
CA ARG A 93 -36.09 -38.22 -27.59
C ARG A 93 -35.98 -38.78 -29.01
N SER A 94 -35.19 -39.85 -29.12
CA SER A 94 -34.94 -40.73 -30.27
C SER A 94 -33.81 -40.33 -31.21
N ASP A 95 -32.64 -40.94 -31.01
CA ASP A 95 -32.24 -42.00 -31.93
C ASP A 95 -31.22 -42.95 -31.31
N SER A 96 -31.75 -44.11 -30.91
CA SER A 96 -31.01 -45.33 -30.69
C SER A 96 -30.57 -45.92 -32.02
N ALA A 97 -29.34 -45.66 -32.45
CA ALA A 97 -28.69 -46.52 -33.44
C ALA A 97 -27.16 -46.50 -33.30
N SER A 98 -26.60 -47.70 -33.17
CA SER A 98 -25.23 -48.05 -33.57
C SER A 98 -24.12 -47.84 -32.53
N ARG A 99 -24.20 -48.70 -31.51
CA ARG A 99 -23.04 -49.39 -30.93
C ARG A 99 -22.20 -50.05 -32.05
N LYS A 100 -20.92 -49.68 -32.18
CA LYS A 100 -19.79 -50.64 -32.24
C LYS A 100 -18.39 -49.98 -32.14
N PRO A 101 -17.40 -50.69 -31.56
CA PRO A 101 -16.05 -50.21 -31.27
C PRO A 101 -15.03 -50.66 -32.34
N SER A 102 -14.06 -49.80 -32.68
CA SER A 102 -12.91 -50.12 -33.55
C SER A 102 -11.99 -48.89 -33.59
N ALA A 103 -10.67 -48.90 -33.44
CA ALA A 103 -9.65 -49.88 -33.11
C ALA A 103 -8.38 -49.07 -32.77
N GLU A 104 -7.46 -49.69 -32.04
CA GLU A 104 -6.13 -49.20 -31.69
C GLU A 104 -5.31 -48.72 -32.90
N ARG A 105 -4.46 -47.69 -32.69
CA ARG A 105 -3.07 -47.73 -33.18
C ARG A 105 -2.16 -46.69 -32.48
N PRO A 106 -1.08 -47.14 -31.82
CA PRO A 106 0.03 -46.30 -31.37
C PRO A 106 1.21 -46.41 -32.35
N THR A 107 1.69 -45.27 -32.87
CA THR A 107 2.94 -45.11 -33.64
C THR A 107 3.23 -43.60 -33.65
N GLU A 108 4.42 -43.01 -33.55
CA GLU A 108 5.83 -43.41 -33.56
C GLU A 108 6.57 -42.05 -33.54
N ARG A 109 7.46 -41.77 -32.57
CA ARG A 109 8.93 -41.61 -32.73
C ARG A 109 9.41 -40.47 -33.65
N GLU A 110 10.44 -39.76 -33.18
CA GLU A 110 11.35 -38.77 -33.82
C GLU A 110 11.19 -37.35 -33.24
N ARG A 111 12.22 -36.65 -32.78
CA ARG A 111 13.68 -36.90 -32.66
C ARG A 111 14.24 -35.83 -31.73
#